data_AF-A0A7V1U770-F1
#
_entry.id   AF-A0A7V1U770-F1
#
_cell.length_a   1.000
_cell.length_b   1.000
_cell.length_c   1.000
_cell.angle_alpha   90.00
_cell.angle_beta   90.00
_cell.angle_gamma   90.00
#
_symmetry.space_group_name_H-M   'P 1'
#
loop_
_entity.id
_entity.type
_entity.pdbx_description
1 polymer ?
#
loop_
_entity_poly.entity_id
_entity_poly.type
_entity_poly.pdbx_seq_one_letter_code
_entity_poly.pdbx_strand_id
1 'polypeptide(L)'
;MSRAEPGSIALIAAVAALFLPLGPAGWWFSAPPALLLVLPLVAALAVTRGRTAGRAPGLALAAAVLLASAAPLLVIDPATPPGLAAPGLWLLLLALFLAAFRAMALLSTSTPRRGPWALLVPALFGVGVLYVWELVVRGFGIPGVLLPPPSAVGRALVTHAEILRADFVQTFVRAVVPGWAMGCAAGFLVALLADRVPFLARGLLPLGNLVAALPIVGIAPILVMWFGFDWHSKAA
;
A
#
# COMPACT_ATOMS: atom_id res chain seq x y z
N MET A 1 -29.92 -20.45 -2.08
CA MET A 1 -29.16 -19.38 -2.75
C MET A 1 -27.67 -19.73 -2.69
N SER A 2 -27.10 -20.20 -3.80
CA SER A 2 -25.68 -20.52 -3.90
C SER A 2 -24.86 -19.22 -3.81
N ARG A 3 -23.99 -19.08 -2.81
CA ARG A 3 -23.07 -17.94 -2.73
C ARG A 3 -22.16 -17.99 -3.96
N ALA A 4 -22.18 -16.95 -4.79
CA ALA A 4 -21.33 -16.87 -5.96
C ALA A 4 -19.86 -16.98 -5.52
N GLU A 5 -19.14 -18.00 -6.01
CA GLU A 5 -17.73 -18.14 -5.71
C GLU A 5 -16.94 -16.95 -6.29
N PRO A 6 -15.92 -16.42 -5.58
CA PRO A 6 -15.13 -15.26 -6.03
C PRO A 6 -14.56 -15.41 -7.45
N GLY A 7 -14.23 -16.64 -7.87
CA GLY A 7 -13.74 -16.90 -9.23
C GLY A 7 -14.80 -16.75 -10.32
N SER A 8 -16.06 -17.04 -10.01
CA SER A 8 -17.16 -16.81 -10.96
C SER A 8 -17.40 -15.32 -11.15
N ILE A 9 -17.28 -14.54 -10.06
CA ILE A 9 -17.40 -13.07 -10.12
C ILE A 9 -16.24 -12.48 -10.94
N ALA A 10 -15.01 -12.93 -10.71
CA ALA A 10 -13.84 -12.50 -11.48
C ALA A 10 -14.00 -12.80 -12.98
N LEU A 11 -14.48 -13.99 -13.33
CA LEU A 11 -14.72 -14.38 -14.72
C LEU A 11 -15.80 -13.51 -15.38
N ILE A 12 -16.92 -13.30 -14.68
CA ILE A 12 -18.01 -12.45 -15.19
C ILE A 12 -17.51 -11.02 -15.41
N ALA A 13 -16.76 -10.46 -14.46
CA ALA A 13 -16.17 -9.13 -14.59
C ALA A 13 -15.18 -9.05 -15.76
N ALA A 14 -14.31 -10.06 -15.93
CA ALA A 14 -13.33 -10.11 -17.03
C ALA A 14 -14.02 -10.17 -18.40
N VAL A 15 -15.05 -11.01 -18.53
CA VAL A 15 -15.82 -11.13 -19.78
C VAL A 15 -16.59 -9.84 -20.05
N ALA A 16 -17.30 -9.31 -19.05
CA ALA A 16 -18.06 -8.06 -19.18
C ALA A 16 -17.16 -6.87 -19.57
N ALA A 17 -15.94 -6.81 -19.02
CA ALA A 17 -14.96 -5.78 -19.37
C ALA A 17 -14.69 -5.71 -20.88
N LEU A 18 -14.61 -6.87 -21.56
CA LEU A 18 -14.35 -6.97 -23.01
C LEU A 18 -15.48 -6.41 -23.89
N PHE A 19 -16.68 -6.24 -23.34
CA PHE A 19 -17.84 -5.67 -24.03
C PHE A 19 -18.10 -4.21 -23.66
N LEU A 20 -17.16 -3.55 -22.96
CA LEU A 20 -17.27 -2.16 -22.55
C LEU A 20 -16.13 -1.31 -23.14
N PRO A 21 -16.35 -0.01 -23.34
CA PRO A 21 -15.35 0.89 -23.90
C PRO A 21 -14.18 1.14 -22.94
N LEU A 22 -13.04 1.47 -23.55
CA LEU A 22 -11.76 1.82 -22.92
C LEU A 22 -11.53 3.34 -22.83
N GLY A 23 -12.60 4.13 -22.95
CA GLY A 23 -12.53 5.59 -22.93
C GLY A 23 -11.89 6.14 -24.22
N PRO A 24 -10.93 7.08 -24.13
CA PRO A 24 -10.28 7.68 -25.31
C PRO A 24 -9.61 6.65 -26.24
N ALA A 25 -9.17 5.51 -25.71
CA ALA A 25 -8.57 4.42 -26.49
C ALA A 25 -9.59 3.65 -27.36
N GLY A 26 -10.88 3.97 -27.26
CA GLY A 26 -11.95 3.34 -28.03
C GLY A 26 -12.40 2.02 -27.41
N TRP A 27 -12.27 0.93 -28.16
CA TRP A 27 -12.73 -0.41 -27.77
C TRP A 27 -11.57 -1.41 -27.79
N TRP A 28 -11.77 -2.61 -27.26
CA TRP A 28 -10.72 -3.63 -27.22
C TRP A 28 -10.16 -4.00 -28.59
N PHE A 29 -10.97 -3.92 -29.64
CA PHE A 29 -10.53 -4.18 -31.02
C PHE A 29 -9.67 -3.05 -31.61
N SER A 30 -9.76 -1.81 -31.08
CA SER A 30 -8.83 -0.74 -31.44
C SER A 30 -7.50 -0.83 -30.68
N ALA A 31 -7.40 -1.70 -29.67
CA ALA A 31 -6.17 -2.03 -28.97
C ALA A 31 -5.88 -3.56 -28.98
N PRO A 32 -5.60 -4.17 -30.16
CA PRO A 32 -5.32 -5.61 -30.29
C PRO A 32 -4.30 -6.19 -29.29
N PRO A 33 -3.16 -5.55 -28.98
CA PRO A 33 -2.22 -6.11 -28.01
C PRO A 33 -2.82 -6.19 -26.59
N ALA A 34 -3.60 -5.18 -26.18
CA ALA A 34 -4.26 -5.19 -24.88
C ALA A 34 -5.31 -6.32 -24.80
N LEU A 35 -6.09 -6.52 -25.88
CA LEU A 35 -7.05 -7.62 -25.96
C LEU A 35 -6.36 -9.00 -25.84
N LEU A 36 -5.29 -9.23 -26.59
CA LEU A 36 -4.55 -10.51 -26.56
C LEU A 36 -3.97 -10.83 -25.17
N LEU A 37 -3.59 -9.82 -24.39
CA LEU A 37 -3.09 -9.99 -23.03
C LEU A 37 -4.19 -10.39 -22.03
N VAL A 38 -5.46 -10.04 -22.30
CA VAL A 38 -6.60 -10.33 -21.41
C VAL A 38 -7.20 -11.72 -21.68
N LEU A 39 -7.12 -12.25 -22.90
CA LEU A 39 -7.69 -13.56 -23.24
C LEU A 39 -7.17 -14.72 -22.37
N PRO A 40 -5.85 -14.83 -22.06
CA PRO A 40 -5.34 -15.85 -21.16
C PRO A 40 -5.94 -15.79 -19.75
N LEU A 41 -6.28 -14.58 -19.25
CA LEU A 41 -6.92 -14.40 -17.95
C LEU A 41 -8.32 -15.02 -17.95
N VAL A 42 -9.13 -14.74 -18.98
CA VAL A 42 -10.47 -15.31 -19.12
C VAL A 42 -10.40 -16.84 -19.20
N ALA A 43 -9.48 -17.39 -20.00
CA ALA A 43 -9.28 -18.82 -20.11
C ALA A 43 -8.84 -19.46 -18.77
N ALA A 44 -7.88 -18.86 -18.06
CA ALA A 44 -7.41 -19.36 -16.76
C ALA A 44 -8.52 -19.31 -15.69
N LEU A 45 -9.34 -18.25 -15.68
CA LEU A 45 -10.48 -18.14 -14.77
C LEU A 45 -11.56 -19.20 -15.05
N ALA A 46 -11.82 -19.50 -16.33
CA ALA A 46 -12.72 -20.58 -16.73
C ALA A 46 -12.20 -21.96 -16.32
N VAL A 47 -10.92 -22.26 -16.59
CA VAL A 47 -10.29 -23.55 -16.29
C VAL A 47 -10.15 -23.79 -14.78
N THR A 48 -9.91 -22.73 -14.00
CA THR A 48 -9.76 -22.86 -12.55
C THR A 48 -11.10 -22.85 -11.81
N ARG A 49 -12.24 -22.68 -12.48
CA ARG A 49 -13.57 -22.63 -11.87
C ARG A 49 -13.87 -23.90 -11.06
N GLY A 50 -14.44 -23.75 -9.87
CA GLY A 50 -14.76 -24.86 -8.96
C GLY A 50 -13.54 -25.52 -8.28
N ARG A 51 -12.31 -25.14 -8.64
CA ARG A 51 -11.11 -25.59 -7.89
C ARG A 51 -10.96 -24.80 -6.60
N THR A 52 -10.70 -25.52 -5.51
CA THR A 52 -10.50 -24.97 -4.17
C THR A 52 -9.04 -25.00 -3.70
N ALA A 53 -8.19 -25.82 -4.33
CA ALA A 53 -6.76 -25.92 -4.05
C ALA A 53 -5.96 -26.35 -5.28
N GLY A 54 -4.65 -26.10 -5.26
CA GLY A 54 -3.70 -26.67 -6.22
C GLY A 54 -2.60 -25.69 -6.65
N ARG A 55 -1.34 -26.13 -6.61
CA ARG A 55 -0.17 -25.32 -7.00
C ARG A 55 -0.19 -24.95 -8.49
N ALA A 56 -0.31 -25.95 -9.37
CA ALA A 56 -0.32 -25.74 -10.81
C ALA A 56 -1.43 -24.76 -11.28
N PRO A 57 -2.73 -24.93 -10.89
CA PRO A 57 -3.76 -23.96 -11.27
C PRO A 57 -3.56 -22.58 -10.62
N GLY A 58 -3.02 -22.52 -9.40
CA GLY A 58 -2.68 -21.25 -8.74
C GLY A 58 -1.58 -20.47 -9.47
N LEU A 59 -0.50 -21.15 -9.87
CA LEU A 59 0.59 -20.56 -10.65
C LEU A 59 0.15 -20.16 -12.06
N ALA A 60 -0.64 -20.98 -12.73
CA ALA A 60 -1.18 -20.66 -14.05
C ALA A 60 -2.08 -19.41 -14.00
N LEU A 61 -2.95 -19.30 -12.99
CA LEU A 61 -3.80 -18.13 -12.80
C LEU A 61 -2.97 -16.88 -12.43
N ALA A 62 -1.96 -17.02 -11.57
CA ALA A 62 -1.05 -15.92 -11.24
C ALA A 62 -0.30 -15.42 -12.49
N ALA A 63 0.20 -16.33 -13.33
CA ALA A 63 0.85 -15.97 -14.60
C ALA A 63 -0.11 -15.26 -15.55
N ALA A 64 -1.36 -15.73 -15.66
CA ALA A 64 -2.38 -15.08 -16.49
C ALA A 64 -2.74 -13.67 -15.98
N VAL A 65 -2.80 -13.47 -14.65
CA VAL A 65 -2.97 -12.15 -14.03
C VAL A 65 -1.80 -11.23 -14.36
N LEU A 66 -0.56 -11.72 -14.25
CA LEU A 66 0.65 -10.95 -14.57
C LEU A 66 0.74 -10.57 -16.05
N LEU A 67 0.28 -11.43 -16.95
CA LEU A 67 0.20 -11.11 -18.38
C LEU A 67 -0.87 -10.06 -18.64
N ALA A 68 -2.07 -10.25 -18.11
CA ALA A 68 -3.19 -9.34 -18.32
C ALA A 68 -3.01 -7.97 -17.63
N SER A 69 -2.14 -7.86 -16.62
CA SER A 69 -1.78 -6.57 -16.01
C SER A 69 -0.96 -5.67 -16.94
N ALA A 70 -0.41 -6.17 -18.05
CA ALA A 70 0.17 -5.28 -19.05
C ALA A 70 -0.91 -4.50 -19.84
N ALA A 71 -2.15 -5.00 -19.94
CA ALA A 71 -3.18 -4.38 -20.77
C ALA A 71 -3.58 -2.97 -20.32
N PRO A 72 -3.87 -2.67 -19.02
CA PRO A 72 -4.18 -1.31 -18.59
C PRO A 72 -3.03 -0.32 -18.84
N LEU A 73 -1.78 -0.77 -18.77
CA LEU A 73 -0.60 0.07 -19.01
C LEU A 73 -0.45 0.48 -20.48
N LEU A 74 -0.96 -0.33 -21.41
CA LEU A 74 -1.00 0.00 -22.84
C LEU A 74 -2.16 0.92 -23.20
N VAL A 75 -3.23 0.92 -22.39
CA VAL A 75 -4.47 1.65 -22.65
C VAL A 75 -4.47 3.03 -21.99
N ILE A 76 -3.86 3.17 -20.81
CA ILE A 76 -3.81 4.43 -20.08
C ILE A 76 -2.75 5.35 -20.69
N ASP A 77 -3.22 6.38 -21.37
CA ASP A 77 -2.39 7.50 -21.82
C ASP A 77 -2.41 8.63 -20.76
N PRO A 78 -1.26 9.02 -20.19
CA PRO A 78 -1.16 10.15 -19.27
C PRO A 78 -1.64 11.49 -19.85
N ALA A 79 -1.58 11.68 -21.17
CA ALA A 79 -2.02 12.90 -21.82
C ALA A 79 -3.55 13.02 -21.90
N THR A 80 -4.26 11.89 -21.95
CA THR A 80 -5.72 11.81 -22.02
C THR A 80 -6.24 10.79 -21.01
N PRO A 81 -6.24 11.11 -19.70
CA PRO A 81 -6.61 10.16 -18.67
C PRO A 81 -8.05 9.67 -18.90
N PRO A 82 -8.28 8.34 -18.91
CA PRO A 82 -9.59 7.78 -19.26
C PRO A 82 -10.71 8.16 -18.27
N GLY A 83 -10.39 8.40 -17.00
CA GLY A 83 -11.35 8.67 -15.95
C GLY A 83 -12.50 7.66 -15.93
N LEU A 84 -13.71 8.11 -15.63
CA LEU A 84 -14.91 7.25 -15.64
C LEU A 84 -15.36 6.82 -17.05
N ALA A 85 -14.78 7.37 -18.12
CA ALA A 85 -15.17 7.06 -19.50
C ALA A 85 -14.67 5.69 -19.98
N ALA A 86 -13.83 4.99 -19.20
CA ALA A 86 -13.32 3.65 -19.51
C ALA A 86 -13.87 2.56 -18.56
N PRO A 87 -15.20 2.30 -18.53
CA PRO A 87 -15.77 1.29 -17.64
C PRO A 87 -15.23 -0.13 -17.92
N GLY A 88 -14.83 -0.43 -19.16
CA GLY A 88 -14.16 -1.70 -19.49
C GLY A 88 -12.80 -1.84 -18.80
N LEU A 89 -12.04 -0.76 -18.68
CA LEU A 89 -10.76 -0.76 -17.96
C LEU A 89 -10.96 -1.00 -16.46
N TRP A 90 -11.93 -0.33 -15.85
CA TRP A 90 -12.20 -0.47 -14.41
C TRP A 90 -12.76 -1.85 -14.05
N LEU A 91 -13.62 -2.42 -14.90
CA LEU A 91 -14.06 -3.81 -14.73
C LEU A 91 -12.91 -4.81 -14.93
N LEU A 92 -11.99 -4.57 -15.88
CA LEU A 92 -10.79 -5.39 -16.00
C LEU A 92 -9.94 -5.29 -14.73
N LEU A 93 -9.75 -4.09 -14.18
CA LEU A 93 -8.97 -3.90 -12.97
C LEU A 93 -9.59 -4.65 -11.77
N LEU A 94 -10.91 -4.58 -11.63
CA LEU A 94 -11.64 -5.38 -10.64
C LEU A 94 -11.46 -6.88 -10.89
N ALA A 95 -11.55 -7.33 -12.14
CA ALA A 95 -11.36 -8.72 -12.51
C ALA A 95 -9.93 -9.21 -12.19
N LEU A 96 -8.91 -8.40 -12.49
CA LEU A 96 -7.51 -8.67 -12.14
C LEU A 96 -7.32 -8.78 -10.63
N PHE A 97 -7.91 -7.86 -9.86
CA PHE A 97 -7.86 -7.90 -8.39
C PHE A 97 -8.47 -9.18 -7.83
N LEU A 98 -9.68 -9.55 -8.29
CA LEU A 98 -10.35 -10.77 -7.85
C LEU A 98 -9.63 -12.04 -8.32
N ALA A 99 -9.07 -12.03 -9.52
CA ALA A 99 -8.27 -13.13 -10.05
C ALA A 99 -6.96 -13.31 -9.28
N ALA A 100 -6.28 -12.22 -8.91
CA ALA A 100 -5.10 -12.24 -8.05
C ALA A 100 -5.44 -12.81 -6.67
N PHE A 101 -6.55 -12.37 -6.07
CA PHE A 101 -7.02 -12.91 -4.78
C PHE A 101 -7.32 -14.41 -4.86
N ARG A 102 -7.95 -14.86 -5.96
CA ARG A 102 -8.18 -16.29 -6.21
C ARG A 102 -6.87 -17.06 -6.39
N ALA A 103 -5.91 -16.53 -7.15
CA ALA A 103 -4.61 -17.16 -7.33
C ALA A 103 -3.90 -17.33 -5.98
N MET A 104 -3.89 -16.28 -5.15
CA MET A 104 -3.35 -16.32 -3.79
C MET A 104 -4.06 -17.35 -2.91
N ALA A 105 -5.39 -17.48 -2.98
CA ALA A 105 -6.14 -18.49 -2.23
C ALA A 105 -5.83 -19.94 -2.66
N LEU A 106 -5.65 -20.18 -3.97
CA LEU A 106 -5.23 -21.50 -4.49
C LEU A 106 -3.80 -21.84 -4.06
N LEU A 107 -2.91 -20.84 -4.03
CA LEU A 107 -1.52 -21.00 -3.62
C LEU A 107 -1.39 -21.16 -2.10
N SER A 108 -2.15 -20.42 -1.28
CA SER A 108 -2.01 -20.43 0.18
C SER A 108 -2.33 -21.79 0.81
N THR A 109 -3.26 -22.55 0.22
CA THR A 109 -3.60 -23.91 0.67
C THR A 109 -2.51 -24.93 0.36
N SER A 110 -1.69 -24.65 -0.65
CA SER A 110 -0.74 -25.60 -1.21
C SER A 110 0.72 -25.25 -0.91
N THR A 111 1.00 -24.04 -0.41
CA THR A 111 2.37 -23.54 -0.21
C THR A 111 2.89 -23.85 1.19
N PRO A 112 4.17 -24.25 1.37
CA PRO A 112 4.74 -24.50 2.69
C PRO A 112 4.68 -23.27 3.60
N ARG A 113 4.42 -23.47 4.89
CA ARG A 113 4.36 -22.39 5.91
C ARG A 113 5.71 -21.80 6.29
N ARG A 114 6.82 -22.39 5.83
CA ARG A 114 8.19 -21.98 6.15
C ARG A 114 9.02 -21.88 4.87
N GLY A 115 10.03 -21.01 4.88
CA GLY A 115 10.92 -20.76 3.74
C GLY A 115 10.47 -19.59 2.86
N PRO A 116 11.19 -19.32 1.75
CA PRO A 116 10.95 -18.15 0.90
C PRO A 116 9.54 -18.14 0.28
N TRP A 117 8.96 -19.32 0.07
CA TRP A 117 7.60 -19.49 -0.44
C TRP A 117 6.52 -18.92 0.48
N ALA A 118 6.78 -18.79 1.79
CA ALA A 118 5.85 -18.17 2.73
C ALA A 118 5.65 -16.67 2.45
N LEU A 119 6.63 -16.01 1.80
CA LEU A 119 6.58 -14.60 1.43
C LEU A 119 5.86 -14.35 0.10
N LEU A 120 5.63 -15.39 -0.71
CA LEU A 120 5.02 -15.23 -2.04
C LEU A 120 3.63 -14.59 -1.95
N VAL A 121 2.76 -15.09 -1.07
CA VAL A 121 1.38 -14.59 -0.96
C VAL A 121 1.35 -13.14 -0.43
N PRO A 122 2.05 -12.78 0.67
CA PRO A 122 2.15 -11.39 1.12
C PRO A 122 2.77 -10.46 0.06
N ALA A 123 3.80 -10.91 -0.66
CA ALA A 123 4.44 -10.11 -1.70
C ALA A 123 3.49 -9.85 -2.88
N LEU A 124 2.78 -10.88 -3.37
CA LEU A 124 1.78 -10.73 -4.42
C LEU A 124 0.67 -9.76 -4.01
N PHE A 125 0.22 -9.82 -2.75
CA PHE A 125 -0.76 -8.88 -2.22
C PHE A 125 -0.21 -7.44 -2.21
N GLY A 126 0.99 -7.22 -1.65
CA GLY A 126 1.61 -5.89 -1.60
C GLY A 126 1.85 -5.29 -2.98
N VAL A 127 2.39 -6.07 -3.91
CA VAL A 127 2.57 -5.65 -5.31
C VAL A 127 1.23 -5.34 -5.97
N GLY A 128 0.20 -6.16 -5.72
CA GLY A 128 -1.15 -5.92 -6.23
C GLY A 128 -1.74 -4.59 -5.75
N VAL A 129 -1.56 -4.24 -4.47
CA VAL A 129 -2.02 -2.96 -3.92
C VAL A 129 -1.31 -1.77 -4.58
N LEU A 130 0.03 -1.82 -4.70
CA LEU A 130 0.79 -0.76 -5.37
C LEU A 130 0.40 -0.63 -6.85
N TYR A 131 0.17 -1.76 -7.52
CA TYR A 131 -0.26 -1.77 -8.91
C TYR A 131 -1.64 -1.14 -9.11
N VAL A 132 -2.63 -1.48 -8.27
CA VAL A 132 -3.96 -0.85 -8.31
C VAL A 132 -3.85 0.65 -8.04
N TRP A 133 -3.06 1.07 -7.04
CA TRP A 133 -2.82 2.48 -6.74
C TRP A 133 -2.23 3.22 -7.95
N GLU A 134 -1.19 2.68 -8.58
CA GLU A 134 -0.57 3.24 -9.79
C GLU A 134 -1.60 3.47 -10.90
N LEU A 135 -2.42 2.47 -11.20
CA LEU A 135 -3.42 2.56 -12.27
C LEU A 135 -4.56 3.52 -11.95
N VAL A 136 -5.00 3.59 -10.70
CA VAL A 136 -6.05 4.55 -10.29
C VAL A 136 -5.51 5.97 -10.43
N VAL A 137 -4.31 6.27 -9.94
CA VAL A 137 -3.71 7.61 -10.06
C VAL A 137 -3.55 8.02 -11.51
N ARG A 138 -2.97 7.14 -12.35
CA ARG A 138 -2.78 7.44 -13.77
C ARG A 138 -4.09 7.50 -14.54
N GLY A 139 -4.99 6.55 -14.31
CA GLY A 139 -6.26 6.43 -15.02
C GLY A 139 -7.22 7.59 -14.73
N PHE A 140 -7.20 8.14 -13.52
CA PHE A 140 -7.98 9.33 -13.17
C PHE A 140 -7.22 10.66 -13.38
N GLY A 141 -5.95 10.63 -13.78
CA GLY A 141 -5.14 11.84 -13.94
C GLY A 141 -5.00 12.64 -12.64
N ILE A 142 -4.87 11.95 -11.49
CA ILE A 142 -4.81 12.60 -10.19
C ILE A 142 -3.54 13.47 -10.11
N PRO A 143 -3.64 14.76 -9.73
CA PRO A 143 -2.48 15.63 -9.61
C PRO A 143 -1.42 15.04 -8.67
N GLY A 144 -0.17 14.97 -9.12
CA GLY A 144 0.92 14.35 -8.37
C GLY A 144 1.23 15.01 -7.02
N VAL A 145 0.81 16.26 -6.82
CA VAL A 145 0.92 16.98 -5.53
C VAL A 145 -0.07 16.43 -4.47
N LEU A 146 -1.21 15.88 -4.90
CA LEU A 146 -2.20 15.29 -4.01
C LEU A 146 -1.90 13.83 -3.73
N LEU A 147 -1.62 13.05 -4.78
CA LEU A 147 -1.33 11.64 -4.67
C LEU A 147 -0.40 11.20 -5.80
N PRO A 148 0.92 11.13 -5.57
CA PRO A 148 1.85 10.68 -6.59
C PRO A 148 1.67 9.18 -6.85
N PRO A 149 1.88 8.71 -8.10
CA PRO A 149 1.89 7.29 -8.38
C PRO A 149 3.08 6.60 -7.68
N PRO A 150 2.95 5.35 -7.20
CA PRO A 150 4.02 4.58 -6.58
C PRO A 150 5.35 4.60 -7.36
N SER A 151 5.30 4.54 -8.69
CA SER A 151 6.51 4.62 -9.53
C SER A 151 7.24 5.96 -9.41
N ALA A 152 6.52 7.06 -9.22
CA ALA A 152 7.12 8.37 -8.96
C ALA A 152 7.74 8.43 -7.56
N VAL A 153 7.08 7.85 -6.55
CA VAL A 153 7.64 7.71 -5.19
C VAL A 153 8.93 6.90 -5.23
N GLY A 154 8.93 5.74 -5.89
CA GLY A 154 10.12 4.89 -6.05
C GLY A 154 11.27 5.61 -6.75
N ARG A 155 10.99 6.38 -7.81
CA ARG A 155 12.00 7.23 -8.46
C ARG A 155 12.54 8.28 -7.49
N ALA A 156 11.68 9.00 -6.78
CA ALA A 156 12.07 10.03 -5.82
C ALA A 156 12.97 9.48 -4.70
N LEU A 157 12.68 8.26 -4.21
CA LEU A 157 13.51 7.59 -3.20
C LEU A 157 14.95 7.36 -3.68
N VAL A 158 15.15 7.07 -4.96
CA VAL A 158 16.48 6.84 -5.54
C VAL A 158 17.14 8.17 -5.94
N THR A 159 16.41 9.06 -6.60
CA THR A 159 16.96 10.33 -7.10
C THR A 159 17.32 11.30 -5.98
N HIS A 160 16.58 11.27 -4.86
CA HIS A 160 16.83 12.11 -3.69
C HIS A 160 17.35 11.32 -2.49
N ALA A 161 17.92 10.12 -2.72
CA ALA A 161 18.37 9.23 -1.66
C ALA A 161 19.31 9.91 -0.64
N GLU A 162 20.24 10.76 -1.12
CA GLU A 162 21.19 11.46 -0.25
C GLU A 162 20.48 12.46 0.68
N ILE A 163 19.58 13.27 0.14
CA ILE A 163 18.81 14.26 0.91
C ILE A 163 17.89 13.53 1.90
N LEU A 164 17.17 12.51 1.44
CA LEU A 164 16.30 11.69 2.29
C LEU A 164 17.07 11.01 3.42
N ARG A 165 18.30 10.55 3.15
CA ARG A 165 19.18 10.00 4.19
C ARG A 165 19.58 11.07 5.19
N ALA A 166 20.00 12.25 4.74
CA ALA A 166 20.36 13.35 5.62
C ALA A 166 19.18 13.77 6.51
N ASP A 167 17.98 13.88 5.94
CA ASP A 167 16.74 14.19 6.66
C ASP A 167 16.39 13.10 7.67
N PHE A 168 16.53 11.83 7.29
CA PHE A 168 16.32 10.70 8.20
C PHE A 168 17.30 10.72 9.38
N VAL A 169 18.59 10.99 9.13
CA VAL A 169 19.60 11.09 10.20
C VAL A 169 19.27 12.26 11.13
N GLN A 170 18.90 13.42 10.59
CA GLN A 170 18.56 14.58 11.40
C GLN A 170 17.28 14.36 12.24
N THR A 171 16.23 13.80 11.65
CA THR A 171 14.93 13.65 12.31
C THR A 171 14.86 12.42 13.21
N PHE A 172 15.32 11.26 12.74
CA PHE A 172 15.19 10.03 13.49
C PHE A 172 16.40 9.80 14.40
N VAL A 173 17.61 9.83 13.84
CA VAL A 173 18.82 9.47 14.60
C VAL A 173 19.23 10.55 15.59
N ARG A 174 19.16 11.83 15.21
CA ARG A 174 19.57 12.92 16.10
C ARG A 174 18.46 13.40 17.03
N ALA A 175 17.23 13.55 16.56
CA ALA A 175 16.14 14.01 17.42
C ALA A 175 15.45 12.85 18.17
N VAL A 176 14.83 11.91 17.45
CA VAL A 176 13.96 10.89 18.06
C VAL A 176 14.73 9.94 18.99
N VAL A 177 15.86 9.39 18.56
CA VAL A 177 16.58 8.37 19.35
C VAL A 177 17.09 8.93 20.69
N PRO A 178 17.83 10.05 20.76
CA PRO A 178 18.25 10.64 22.03
C PRO A 178 17.08 11.10 22.88
N GLY A 179 16.07 11.75 22.29
CA GLY A 179 14.89 12.22 23.04
C GLY A 179 14.10 11.07 23.67
N TRP A 180 13.89 9.99 22.91
CA TRP A 180 13.27 8.77 23.42
C TRP A 180 14.10 8.13 24.55
N ALA A 181 15.41 8.02 24.38
CA ALA A 181 16.29 7.44 25.39
C ALA A 181 16.31 8.26 26.69
N MET A 182 16.48 9.59 26.58
CA MET A 182 16.48 10.51 27.73
C MET A 182 15.11 10.55 28.42
N GLY A 183 14.02 10.61 27.65
CA GLY A 183 12.66 10.59 28.18
C GLY A 183 12.32 9.30 28.92
N CYS A 184 12.66 8.14 28.34
CA CYS A 184 12.49 6.85 28.99
C CYS A 184 13.33 6.73 30.27
N ALA A 185 14.59 7.15 30.23
CA ALA A 185 15.47 7.11 31.40
C ALA A 185 14.94 8.03 32.52
N ALA A 186 14.57 9.27 32.19
CA ALA A 186 14.02 10.22 33.15
C ALA A 186 12.69 9.71 33.73
N GLY A 187 11.77 9.23 32.88
CA GLY A 187 10.49 8.67 33.32
C GLY A 187 10.66 7.45 34.23
N PHE A 188 11.59 6.55 33.90
CA PHE A 188 11.91 5.38 34.73
C PHE A 188 12.49 5.78 36.09
N LEU A 189 13.44 6.72 36.13
CA LEU A 189 14.00 7.23 37.38
C LEU A 189 12.94 7.91 38.24
N VAL A 190 12.08 8.72 37.62
CA VAL A 190 10.95 9.38 38.30
C VAL A 190 9.97 8.36 38.86
N ALA A 191 9.65 7.30 38.12
CA ALA A 191 8.78 6.23 38.59
C ALA A 191 9.37 5.50 39.82
N LEU A 192 10.68 5.19 39.78
CA LEU A 192 11.38 4.57 40.91
C LEU A 192 11.38 5.46 42.16
N LEU A 193 11.58 6.77 41.99
CA LEU A 193 11.52 7.75 43.08
C LEU A 193 10.11 7.87 43.67
N ALA A 194 9.09 7.91 42.80
CA ALA A 194 7.70 7.96 43.22
C ALA A 194 7.28 6.70 44.00
N ASP A 195 7.72 5.52 43.57
CA ASP A 195 7.46 4.24 44.26
C ASP A 195 8.04 4.22 45.68
N ARG A 196 9.24 4.80 45.87
CA ARG A 196 9.91 4.83 47.17
C ARG A 196 9.40 5.94 48.11
N VAL A 197 8.87 7.04 47.60
CA VAL A 197 8.50 8.21 48.40
C VAL A 197 7.02 8.60 48.14
N PRO A 198 6.09 8.21 49.04
CA PRO A 198 4.66 8.48 48.88
C PRO A 198 4.28 9.96 48.73
N PHE A 199 5.12 10.87 49.21
CA PHE A 199 4.95 12.32 48.97
C PHE A 199 5.20 12.68 47.50
N LEU A 200 6.28 12.18 46.89
CA LEU A 200 6.61 12.42 45.49
C LEU A 200 5.55 11.83 44.56
N ALA A 201 5.06 10.61 44.84
CA ALA A 201 3.99 10.01 44.05
C ALA A 201 2.74 10.91 44.00
N ARG A 202 2.28 11.40 45.15
CA ARG A 202 1.09 12.26 45.23
C ARG A 202 1.26 13.61 44.53
N GLY A 203 2.47 14.17 44.49
CA GLY A 203 2.77 15.42 43.80
C GLY A 203 3.01 15.25 42.29
N LEU A 204 3.73 14.20 41.89
CA LEU A 204 4.15 13.98 40.51
C LEU A 204 3.05 13.40 39.63
N LEU A 205 2.16 12.56 40.17
CA LEU A 205 1.06 11.97 39.38
C LEU A 205 0.11 13.04 38.80
N PRO A 206 -0.37 14.05 39.56
CA PRO A 206 -1.16 15.14 39.01
C PRO A 206 -0.40 15.97 37.96
N LEU A 207 0.88 16.26 38.18
CA LEU A 207 1.71 17.02 37.24
C LEU A 207 1.94 16.25 35.94
N GLY A 208 2.20 14.94 36.03
CA GLY A 208 2.33 14.06 34.87
C GLY A 208 1.05 14.04 34.03
N ASN A 209 -0.11 13.94 34.69
CA ASN A 209 -1.41 14.01 34.01
C ASN A 209 -1.65 15.38 33.35
N LEU A 210 -1.23 16.47 33.99
CA LEU A 210 -1.32 17.82 33.41
C LEU A 210 -0.46 17.93 32.14
N VAL A 211 0.82 17.53 32.22
CA VAL A 211 1.75 17.58 31.08
C VAL A 211 1.25 16.71 29.93
N ALA A 212 0.70 15.53 30.23
CA ALA A 212 0.10 14.64 29.22
C ALA A 212 -1.13 15.26 28.52
N ALA A 213 -1.81 16.23 29.15
CA ALA A 213 -2.95 16.94 28.57
C ALA A 213 -2.55 18.18 27.75
N LEU A 214 -1.30 18.65 27.83
CA LEU A 214 -0.85 19.82 27.09
C LEU A 214 -0.71 19.49 25.59
N PRO A 215 -1.23 20.35 24.68
CA PRO A 215 -1.08 20.14 23.25
C PRO A 215 0.39 20.38 22.84
N ILE A 216 0.95 19.46 22.04
CA ILE A 216 2.33 19.56 21.53
C ILE A 216 2.57 20.89 20.81
N VAL A 217 1.56 21.38 20.07
CA VAL A 217 1.62 22.67 19.35
C VAL A 217 1.85 23.85 20.30
N GLY A 218 1.42 23.77 21.56
CA GLY A 218 1.65 24.80 22.57
C GLY A 218 3.04 24.74 23.21
N ILE A 219 3.62 23.54 23.36
CA ILE A 219 4.93 23.35 24.00
C ILE A 219 6.07 23.60 23.00
N ALA A 220 5.89 23.23 21.73
CA ALA A 220 6.95 23.29 20.71
C ALA A 220 7.62 24.67 20.56
N PRO A 221 6.90 25.82 20.52
CA PRO A 221 7.53 27.13 20.43
C PRO A 221 8.40 27.48 21.65
N ILE A 222 8.02 27.02 22.85
CA ILE A 222 8.78 27.25 24.08
C ILE A 222 10.10 26.47 24.03
N LEU A 223 10.05 25.21 23.61
CA LEU A 223 11.25 24.37 23.45
C LEU A 223 12.18 24.94 22.36
N VAL A 224 11.64 25.46 21.27
CA VAL A 224 12.44 26.15 20.24
C VAL A 224 13.05 27.45 20.78
N MET A 225 12.33 28.20 21.60
CA MET A 225 12.86 29.41 22.25
C MET A 225 14.01 29.09 23.21
N TRP A 226 13.94 27.97 23.93
CA TRP A 226 14.96 27.54 24.89
C TRP A 226 16.17 26.85 24.25
N PHE A 227 15.93 25.97 23.27
CA PHE A 227 16.94 25.06 22.72
C PHE A 227 17.28 25.31 21.24
N GLY A 228 16.62 26.28 20.60
CA GLY A 228 16.84 26.64 19.18
C GLY A 228 16.08 25.77 18.18
N PHE A 229 16.33 25.99 16.89
CA PHE A 229 15.62 25.30 15.79
C PHE A 229 16.18 23.91 15.43
N ASP A 230 17.29 23.52 16.04
CA ASP A 230 17.96 22.25 15.77
C ASP A 230 17.31 21.06 16.50
N TRP A 231 17.91 19.88 16.36
CA TRP A 231 17.39 18.63 16.93
C TRP A 231 17.21 18.66 18.46
N HIS A 232 17.94 19.51 19.18
CA HIS A 232 17.84 19.63 20.64
C HIS A 232 16.41 19.98 21.09
N SER A 233 15.72 20.91 20.42
CA SER A 233 14.34 21.27 20.76
C SER A 233 13.31 20.20 20.41
N LYS A 234 13.70 19.23 19.58
CA LYS A 234 12.86 18.07 19.21
C LYS A 234 13.12 16.85 20.11
N ALA A 235 14.22 16.87 20.86
CA ALA A 235 14.63 15.80 21.76
C ALA A 235 14.37 16.10 23.24
N ALA A 236 14.27 17.38 23.62
CA ALA A 236 13.94 17.86 24.96
C ALA A 236 12.44 17.72 25.26
#